data_AF-A0A7T0BZ73-F1
#
_entry.id   AF-A0A7T0BZ73-F1
#
_cell.length_a   1.000
_cell.length_b   1.000
_cell.length_c   1.000
_cell.angle_alpha   90.00
_cell.angle_beta   90.00
_cell.angle_gamma   90.00
#
_symmetry.space_group_name_H-M   'P 1'
#
loop_
_entity.id
_entity.type
_entity.pdbx_description
1 polymer ?
#
loop_
_entity_poly.entity_id
_entity_poly.type
_entity_poly.pdbx_seq_one_letter_code
_entity_poly.pdbx_strand_id
1 'polypeptide(L)' 'MHEVRVYDKTGNLKKVISVKALNKRSKMQIENPSLYRKNRKTTKATPKDTELPPVVD' A
#
# COMPACT_ATOMS: atom_id res chain seq x y z
N MET A 1 -11.58 14.23 11.30
CA MET A 1 -11.26 13.56 10.02
C MET A 1 -11.61 12.08 10.16
N HIS A 2 -12.19 11.44 9.14
CA HIS A 2 -12.50 10.00 9.19
C HIS A 2 -11.35 9.18 8.60
N GLU A 3 -10.89 8.18 9.35
CA GLU A 3 -9.82 7.26 8.97
C GLU A 3 -10.38 5.93 8.49
N VAL A 4 -9.65 5.28 7.59
CA VAL A 4 -9.97 3.97 7.03
C VAL A 4 -8.79 3.04 7.28
N ARG A 5 -9.05 1.94 8.01
CA ARG A 5 -8.08 0.88 8.26
C ARG A 5 -8.11 -0.13 7.10
N VAL A 6 -6.95 -0.38 6.50
CA VAL A 6 -6.79 -1.36 5.42
C VAL A 6 -6.06 -2.57 6.00
N TYR A 7 -6.72 -3.72 5.92
CA TYR A 7 -6.17 -4.99 6.37
C TYR A 7 -5.61 -5.79 5.17
N ASP A 8 -4.66 -6.67 5.45
CA ASP A 8 -4.22 -7.66 4.46
C ASP A 8 -5.11 -8.91 4.45
N LYS A 9 -4.73 -9.90 3.63
CA LYS A 9 -5.47 -11.16 3.49
C LYS A 9 -5.47 -12.04 4.76
N THR A 10 -4.58 -11.75 5.71
CA THR A 10 -4.46 -12.47 7.00
C THR A 10 -5.19 -11.75 8.13
N GLY A 11 -5.80 -10.58 7.85
CA GLY A 11 -6.51 -9.77 8.83
C GLY A 11 -5.60 -8.81 9.61
N ASN A 12 -4.31 -8.74 9.28
CA ASN A 12 -3.38 -7.83 9.95
C ASN A 12 -3.53 -6.41 9.40
N LEU A 13 -3.44 -5.41 10.29
CA LEU A 13 -3.51 -4.01 9.89
C LEU A 13 -2.31 -3.67 9.01
N LYS A 14 -2.57 -3.37 7.74
CA LYS A 14 -1.53 -3.07 6.77
C LYS A 14 -1.23 -1.57 6.70
N LYS A 15 -2.25 -0.72 6.79
CA LYS A 15 -2.13 0.74 6.78
C LYS A 15 -3.43 1.43 7.22
N VAL A 16 -3.32 2.68 7.66
CA VAL A 16 -4.44 3.60 7.86
C VAL A 16 -4.38 4.68 6.78
N ILE A 17 -5.52 4.97 6.14
CA ILE A 17 -5.63 5.98 5.08
C ILE A 17 -6.82 6.91 5.34
N SER A 18 -6.89 8.04 4.65
CA SER A 18 -8.08 8.89 4.67
C SER A 18 -9.17 8.35 3.74
N VAL A 19 -10.44 8.72 4.01
CA VAL A 19 -11.57 8.42 3.11
C VAL A 19 -11.34 8.99 1.70
N LYS A 20 -10.72 10.17 1.59
CA LYS A 20 -10.37 10.78 0.29
C LYS A 20 -9.43 9.88 -0.52
N ALA A 21 -8.43 9.28 0.12
CA ALA A 21 -7.51 8.36 -0.53
C ALA A 21 -8.20 7.06 -0.97
N LEU A 22 -9.14 6.52 -0.17
CA LEU A 22 -9.96 5.38 -0.55
C LEU A 22 -10.77 5.68 -1.82
N ASN A 23 -11.48 6.80 -1.83
CA ASN A 23 -12.33 7.21 -2.96
C ASN A 23 -11.51 7.44 -4.24
N LYS A 24 -10.33 8.07 -4.13
CA LYS A 24 -9.42 8.24 -5.27
C LYS A 24 -9.02 6.89 -5.87
N ARG A 25 -8.67 5.92 -5.03
CA ARG A 25 -8.30 4.57 -5.49
C ARG A 25 -9.46 3.85 -6.18
N SER A 26 -10.68 3.97 -5.64
CA SER A 26 -11.88 3.39 -6.25
C SER A 26 -12.11 3.94 -7.66
N LYS A 27 -12.04 5.27 -7.82
CA LYS A 27 -12.14 5.92 -9.14
C LYS A 27 -11.08 5.41 -10.12
N MET A 28 -9.82 5.36 -9.69
CA MET A 28 -8.75 4.84 -10.55
C MET A 28 -8.94 3.36 -10.94
N GLN A 29 -9.52 2.54 -10.06
CA GLN A 29 -9.85 1.14 -10.39
C GLN A 29 -10.94 1.03 -11.46
N ILE A 30 -11.91 1.94 -11.45
CA ILE A 30 -12.97 2.01 -12.44
C ILE A 30 -12.44 2.54 -13.78
N GLU A 31 -11.66 3.63 -13.74
CA GLU A 31 -11.10 4.28 -14.94
C GLU A 31 -10.00 3.44 -15.60
N ASN A 32 -9.16 2.78 -14.81
CA ASN A 32 -7.96 2.08 -15.27
C ASN A 32 -7.86 0.68 -14.64
N PRO A 33 -8.81 -0.24 -14.92
CA PRO A 33 -8.88 -1.55 -14.26
C PRO A 33 -7.63 -2.40 -14.51
N SER A 34 -6.97 -2.24 -15.68
CA SER A 34 -5.75 -2.96 -16.07
C SER A 34 -4.58 -2.75 -15.09
N LEU A 35 -4.44 -1.58 -14.47
CA LEU A 35 -3.40 -1.27 -13.49
C LEU A 35 -3.57 -2.04 -12.17
N TYR A 36 -4.79 -2.50 -11.89
CA TYR A 36 -5.13 -3.19 -10.64
C TYR A 36 -5.41 -4.68 -10.84
N ARG A 37 -5.45 -5.17 -12.08
CA ARG A 37 -5.45 -6.60 -12.38
C ARG A 37 -4.15 -7.18 -11.84
N LYS A 38 -4.26 -8.21 -10.99
CA LYS A 38 -3.13 -8.99 -10.47
C LYS A 38 -2.53 -9.83 -11.61
N ASN A 39 -1.88 -9.18 -12.56
CA ASN A 39 -1.00 -9.89 -13.47
C ASN A 39 0.18 -10.36 -12.61
N ARG A 40 0.44 -11.67 -12.59
CA ARG A 40 1.57 -12.30 -11.88
C ARG A 40 2.91 -11.84 -12.47
N LYS A 41 3.22 -10.55 -12.46
CA LYS A 41 4.57 -10.06 -12.63
C LYS A 41 5.15 -10.03 -11.23
N THR A 42 6.05 -10.96 -10.97
CA THR A 42 7.02 -10.97 -9.86
C THR A 42 7.75 -9.63 -9.84
N THR A 43 7.15 -8.59 -9.28
CA THR A 43 7.90 -7.45 -8.79
C THR A 43 8.67 -7.95 -7.59
N LYS A 44 9.96 -8.21 -7.79
CA LYS A 44 10.92 -8.41 -6.70
C LYS A 44 10.63 -7.34 -5.65
N ALA A 45 10.32 -7.76 -4.43
CA ALA A 45 10.25 -6.85 -3.31
C ALA A 45 11.61 -6.16 -3.22
N THR A 46 11.68 -4.88 -3.55
CA THR A 46 12.81 -4.06 -3.13
C THR A 46 12.78 -4.07 -1.61
N PRO A 47 13.83 -4.57 -0.92
CA PRO A 47 13.90 -4.42 0.53
C PRO A 47 13.82 -2.93 0.82
N LYS A 48 12.86 -2.53 1.65
CA LYS A 48 12.94 -1.21 2.27
C LYS A 48 14.13 -1.26 3.20
N ASP A 49 15.05 -0.33 2.99
CA ASP A 49 16.28 -0.17 3.74
C ASP A 49 16.04 -0.39 5.24
N THR A 50 16.68 -1.43 5.76
CA THR A 50 16.94 -1.56 7.19
C THR A 50 17.85 -0.39 7.56
N GLU A 51 17.29 0.54 8.31
CA GLU A 51 17.95 1.58 9.08
C GLU A 51 19.24 1.02 9.74
N LEU A 52 20.40 1.44 9.24
CA LEU A 52 21.67 1.24 9.96
C LEU A 52 21.69 2.26 11.12
N PRO A 53 22.00 1.83 12.36
CA PRO A 53 22.10 2.76 13.49
C PRO A 53 23.26 3.74 13.26
N PRO A 54 23.20 4.95 13.86
CA PRO A 54 24.25 5.95 13.69
C PRO A 54 25.56 5.42 14.27
N VAL A 55 26.62 5.42 13.45
CA VAL A 55 28.00 5.27 13.93
C VAL A 55 28.29 6.50 14.78
N VAL A 56 28.52 6.28 16.07
CA VAL A 56 29.11 7.26 16.98
C VAL A 56 30.63 7.23 16.75
N ASP A 57 31.20 8.37 16.39
CA ASP A 57 32.64 8.68 16.55
C ASP A 57 32.80 9.62 17.74
#